data_AF-A0A0D6L3F3-F1
#
_entry.id   AF-A0A0D6L3F3-F1
#
_cell.length_a   1.000
_cell.length_b   1.000
_cell.length_c   1.000
_cell.angle_alpha   90.00
_cell.angle_beta   90.00
_cell.angle_gamma   90.00
#
_symmetry.space_group_name_H-M   'P 1'
#
loop_
_entity.id
_entity.type
_entity.pdbx_description
1 polymer ?
#
loop_
_entity_poly.entity_id
_entity_poly.type
_entity_poly.pdbx_seq_one_letter_code
_entity_poly.pdbx_strand_id
1 'polypeptide(L)'
;MTLQPLQQETCLALKDYNNQYIGMISVKVYGIYYKCQKRVEFYSRDHEFVTESSHRCYRAGSCKENTCENTKPTDKLEEFSRAANDHPGYYAKPTTQFAYEVYTCPTWDLVVRADITVNKGGSTETKRITLRPGATTAWNNIRFTLIGTIVPQLPILSATFMTNFKQTAVVEPAHKGQIIPNTIGQFQCSTLLNAKQFRCQFTSKCCTCSKGIQKATCICSDGNLTKHMTNSRLPLAGKNFLLYKKKANLYAKVNIGSALQMQIVAEHLAIRSRMHKGTCSIQVSELEGCYSCLAGATLGLVCKCNEGEMTANIECPSQNQMAKCTTTGYLNKLVFHFDISKVSLNCNASWLGGTTNVTIKGILHYVDDDLIATETIARNSPGIETFDTSFLAKT
;
A
#
# COMPACT_ATOMS: atom_id res chain seq x y z
N MET A 1 -8.29 29.35 -10.22
CA MET A 1 -9.23 28.49 -10.97
C MET A 1 -9.09 27.05 -10.52
N THR A 2 -10.17 26.27 -10.62
CA THR A 2 -10.12 24.82 -10.33
C THR A 2 -9.77 24.09 -11.61
N LEU A 3 -8.72 23.28 -11.60
CA LEU A 3 -8.39 22.40 -12.71
C LEU A 3 -9.33 21.21 -12.71
N GLN A 4 -9.60 20.72 -13.91
CA GLN A 4 -10.32 19.47 -14.07
C GLN A 4 -9.49 18.28 -13.52
N PRO A 5 -10.16 17.20 -13.09
CA PRO A 5 -9.57 15.90 -12.73
C PRO A 5 -8.43 15.39 -13.62
N LEU A 6 -7.75 14.36 -13.11
CA LEU A 6 -6.62 13.71 -13.77
C LEU A 6 -6.95 13.35 -15.23
N GLN A 7 -6.02 13.68 -16.13
CA GLN A 7 -6.05 13.51 -17.59
C GLN A 7 -7.06 14.36 -18.35
N GLN A 8 -7.77 15.27 -17.68
CA GLN A 8 -8.59 16.27 -18.36
C GLN A 8 -7.79 17.51 -18.71
N GLU A 9 -8.19 18.12 -19.82
CA GLU A 9 -7.60 19.35 -20.31
C GLU A 9 -8.48 20.53 -19.89
N THR A 10 -7.88 21.49 -19.19
CA THR A 10 -8.55 22.75 -18.88
C THR A 10 -8.11 23.80 -19.90
N CYS A 11 -9.03 24.21 -20.76
CA CYS A 11 -8.79 25.16 -21.84
C CYS A 11 -9.13 26.60 -21.42
N LEU A 12 -8.21 27.51 -21.72
CA LEU A 12 -8.25 28.91 -21.34
C LEU A 12 -7.96 29.76 -22.58
N ALA A 13 -8.94 30.53 -23.02
CA ALA A 13 -8.76 31.50 -24.10
C ALA A 13 -7.99 32.71 -23.57
N LEU A 14 -6.93 33.08 -24.29
CA LEU A 14 -6.14 34.29 -24.10
C LEU A 14 -6.69 35.40 -25.01
N LYS A 15 -6.94 36.55 -24.41
CA LYS A 15 -7.36 37.76 -25.10
C LYS A 15 -6.47 38.94 -24.74
N ASP A 16 -6.33 39.87 -25.66
CA ASP A 16 -5.70 41.16 -25.36
C ASP A 16 -6.67 42.09 -24.61
N TYR A 17 -6.19 43.28 -24.24
CA TYR A 17 -7.02 44.31 -23.62
C TYR A 17 -8.13 44.85 -24.52
N ASN A 18 -8.01 44.68 -25.84
CA ASN A 18 -9.03 45.02 -26.82
C ASN A 18 -10.05 43.88 -27.02
N ASN A 19 -9.98 42.83 -26.19
CA ASN A 19 -10.84 41.64 -26.23
C ASN A 19 -10.69 40.79 -27.52
N GLN A 20 -9.62 41.02 -28.30
CA GLN A 20 -9.24 40.25 -29.47
C GLN A 20 -8.58 38.93 -29.03
N TYR A 21 -8.91 37.85 -29.73
CA TYR A 21 -8.40 36.51 -29.43
C TYR A 21 -6.93 36.39 -29.87
N ILE A 22 -6.06 36.06 -28.92
CA ILE A 22 -4.62 35.84 -29.18
C ILE A 22 -4.30 34.35 -29.31
N GLY A 23 -4.98 33.50 -28.53
CA GLY A 23 -4.65 32.08 -28.49
C GLY A 23 -5.33 31.33 -27.35
N MET A 24 -4.88 30.11 -27.11
CA MET A 24 -5.42 29.23 -26.08
C MET A 24 -4.30 28.57 -25.27
N ILE A 25 -4.46 28.54 -23.95
CA ILE A 25 -3.66 27.71 -23.04
C ILE A 25 -4.51 26.52 -22.66
N SER A 26 -3.93 25.34 -22.78
CA SER A 26 -4.47 24.11 -22.25
C SER A 26 -3.59 23.59 -21.13
N VAL A 27 -4.20 23.18 -20.02
CA VAL A 27 -3.49 22.54 -18.91
C VAL A 27 -4.05 21.15 -18.70
N LYS A 28 -3.19 20.13 -18.82
CA LYS A 28 -3.55 18.73 -18.64
C LYS A 28 -2.72 18.09 -17.53
N VAL A 29 -3.37 17.77 -16.42
CA VAL A 29 -2.71 17.09 -15.30
C VAL A 29 -2.64 15.60 -15.58
N TYR A 30 -1.44 15.01 -15.68
CA TYR A 30 -1.30 13.58 -15.99
C TYR A 30 -0.88 12.73 -14.78
N GLY A 31 -0.49 13.36 -13.66
CA GLY A 31 -0.12 12.62 -12.45
C GLY A 31 -0.17 13.47 -11.19
N ILE A 32 -0.88 12.98 -10.17
CA ILE A 32 -0.85 13.50 -8.81
C ILE A 32 -0.11 12.47 -7.95
N TYR A 33 0.98 12.90 -7.33
CA TYR A 33 1.85 12.03 -6.54
C TYR A 33 2.04 12.60 -5.15
N TYR A 34 2.06 11.72 -4.17
CA TYR A 34 2.42 12.01 -2.80
C TYR A 34 3.74 11.29 -2.53
N LYS A 35 4.77 12.04 -2.16
CA LYS A 35 6.07 11.49 -1.79
C LYS A 35 6.12 11.32 -0.27
N CYS A 36 6.35 10.11 0.21
CA CYS A 36 6.50 9.84 1.64
C CYS A 36 7.72 10.55 2.20
N GLN A 37 7.52 11.29 3.30
CA GLN A 37 8.60 11.69 4.20
C GLN A 37 8.76 10.64 5.27
N LYS A 38 9.75 9.77 5.07
CA LYS A 38 9.95 8.56 5.88
C LYS A 38 10.33 8.91 7.31
N ARG A 39 9.62 8.34 8.29
CA ARG A 39 10.01 8.29 9.70
C ARG A 39 10.20 6.83 10.12
N VAL A 40 11.42 6.47 10.48
CA VAL A 40 11.73 5.11 10.95
C VAL A 40 11.17 4.94 12.37
N GLU A 41 10.38 3.89 12.57
CA GLU A 41 9.86 3.50 13.87
C GLU A 41 10.92 2.65 14.59
N PHE A 42 11.32 1.54 13.98
CA PHE A 42 12.34 0.64 14.52
C PHE A 42 12.94 -0.26 13.42
N TYR A 43 13.98 -0.99 13.79
CA TYR A 43 14.53 -2.07 12.98
C TYR A 43 14.20 -3.43 13.61
N SER A 44 14.14 -4.47 12.79
CA SER A 44 13.87 -5.83 13.26
C SER A 44 14.63 -6.86 12.43
N ARG A 45 14.44 -8.15 12.75
CA ARG A 45 15.09 -9.29 12.09
C ARG A 45 14.30 -10.57 12.32
N ASP A 46 14.34 -11.47 11.34
CA ASP A 46 13.76 -12.80 11.52
C ASP A 46 14.50 -13.53 12.64
N HIS A 47 13.74 -14.15 13.52
CA HIS A 47 14.25 -14.83 14.69
C HIS A 47 13.42 -16.06 15.03
N GLU A 48 13.99 -16.90 15.87
CA GLU A 48 13.30 -17.99 16.55
C GLU A 48 13.63 -17.90 18.04
N PHE A 49 12.65 -18.19 18.89
CA PHE A 49 12.86 -18.25 20.32
C PHE A 49 13.31 -19.65 20.72
N VAL A 50 14.41 -19.71 21.46
CA VAL A 50 15.00 -20.93 22.00
C VAL A 50 14.75 -20.95 23.49
N THR A 51 14.06 -21.99 23.94
CA THR A 51 13.75 -22.20 25.36
C THR A 51 14.66 -23.27 25.92
N GLU A 52 15.29 -22.98 27.06
CA GLU A 52 16.08 -23.96 27.79
C GLU A 52 15.27 -24.53 28.95
N SER A 53 15.55 -25.78 29.29
CA SER A 53 14.85 -26.48 30.37
C SER A 53 15.78 -27.51 30.97
N SER A 54 15.85 -27.55 32.29
CA SER A 54 16.66 -28.52 33.00
C SER A 54 15.89 -29.04 34.20
N HIS A 55 15.80 -30.36 34.33
CA HIS A 55 15.18 -31.02 35.46
C HIS A 55 16.27 -31.51 36.41
N ARG A 56 16.17 -31.11 37.68
CA ARG A 56 17.11 -31.50 38.74
C ARG A 56 16.35 -32.16 39.89
N CYS A 57 16.89 -33.27 40.37
CA CYS A 57 16.41 -33.90 41.58
C CYS A 57 16.63 -32.99 42.79
N TYR A 58 15.89 -33.24 43.87
CA TYR A 58 16.06 -32.50 45.12
C TYR A 58 17.52 -32.55 45.59
N ARG A 59 18.07 -31.37 45.93
CA ARG A 59 19.46 -31.11 46.32
C ARG A 59 20.51 -31.26 45.20
N ALA A 60 20.11 -31.42 43.94
CA ALA A 60 21.01 -31.40 42.81
C ALA A 60 21.07 -30.01 42.17
N GLY A 61 22.29 -29.51 41.98
CA GLY A 61 22.56 -28.21 41.35
C GLY A 61 21.87 -27.04 42.04
N SER A 62 21.14 -26.22 41.28
CA SER A 62 20.35 -25.10 41.81
C SER A 62 19.13 -25.53 42.64
N CYS A 63 18.66 -26.77 42.48
CA CYS A 63 17.43 -27.28 43.11
C CYS A 63 17.65 -27.64 44.60
N LYS A 64 17.75 -26.62 45.45
CA LYS A 64 17.90 -26.74 46.91
C LYS A 64 16.65 -26.18 47.59
N GLU A 65 16.20 -26.80 48.68
CA GLU A 65 15.04 -26.34 49.49
C GLU A 65 13.93 -25.67 48.63
N ASN A 66 13.32 -24.58 49.08
CA ASN A 66 12.20 -23.94 48.39
C ASN A 66 12.61 -23.16 47.11
N THR A 67 13.76 -23.47 46.45
CA THR A 67 14.20 -22.76 45.24
C THR A 67 13.16 -22.83 44.13
N CYS A 68 12.53 -23.99 43.89
CA CYS A 68 11.56 -24.15 42.80
C CYS A 68 10.34 -23.22 42.94
N GLU A 69 9.91 -22.95 44.17
CA GLU A 69 8.76 -22.07 44.47
C GLU A 69 9.14 -20.58 44.45
N ASN A 70 10.40 -20.25 44.75
CA ASN A 70 10.86 -18.88 44.94
C ASN A 70 11.69 -18.31 43.79
N THR A 71 12.07 -19.14 42.80
CA THR A 71 12.85 -18.70 41.64
C THR A 71 12.08 -17.65 40.84
N LYS A 72 12.72 -16.52 40.59
CA LYS A 72 12.19 -15.41 39.80
C LYS A 72 12.77 -15.41 38.39
N PRO A 73 12.10 -14.75 37.42
CA PRO A 73 12.60 -14.63 36.05
C PRO A 73 13.94 -13.89 35.90
N THR A 74 14.41 -13.22 36.95
CA THR A 74 15.70 -12.51 37.01
C THR A 74 16.82 -13.33 37.64
N ASP A 75 16.48 -14.46 38.27
CA ASP A 75 17.44 -15.29 38.96
C ASP A 75 18.24 -16.11 37.95
N LYS A 76 19.54 -16.25 38.20
CA LYS A 76 20.44 -16.99 37.32
C LYS A 76 20.58 -18.42 37.82
N LEU A 77 20.32 -19.38 36.94
CA LEU A 77 20.47 -20.81 37.21
C LEU A 77 21.73 -21.34 36.56
N GLU A 78 22.52 -22.13 37.29
CA GLU A 78 23.77 -22.70 36.76
C GLU A 78 23.52 -23.68 35.60
N GLU A 79 22.30 -24.22 35.51
CA GLU A 79 21.87 -25.12 34.45
C GLU A 79 21.59 -24.42 33.11
N PHE A 80 21.42 -23.09 33.13
CA PHE A 80 21.05 -22.31 31.95
C PHE A 80 22.27 -21.65 31.33
N SER A 81 22.26 -21.53 30.01
CA SER A 81 23.27 -20.77 29.28
C SER A 81 23.23 -19.30 29.70
N ARG A 82 24.32 -18.57 29.43
CA ARG A 82 24.35 -17.12 29.64
C ARG A 82 23.22 -16.40 28.89
N ALA A 83 22.91 -16.84 27.67
CA ALA A 83 21.88 -16.23 26.85
C ALA A 83 20.48 -16.42 27.45
N ALA A 84 20.19 -17.62 27.95
CA ALA A 84 18.95 -17.93 28.65
C ALA A 84 18.85 -17.24 30.01
N ASN A 85 19.96 -17.09 30.75
CA ASN A 85 20.04 -16.39 32.04
C ASN A 85 19.99 -14.86 31.94
N ASP A 86 20.35 -14.27 30.80
CA ASP A 86 20.18 -12.84 30.54
C ASP A 86 18.72 -12.48 30.22
N HIS A 87 17.83 -13.48 30.21
CA HIS A 87 16.40 -13.43 29.92
C HIS A 87 15.64 -14.40 30.85
N PRO A 88 14.30 -14.53 30.80
CA PRO A 88 13.59 -15.42 31.72
C PRO A 88 13.59 -16.89 31.23
N GLY A 89 14.78 -17.47 31.01
CA GLY A 89 14.97 -18.88 30.63
C GLY A 89 14.85 -19.20 29.13
N TYR A 90 14.74 -18.18 28.29
CA TYR A 90 14.72 -18.33 26.84
C TYR A 90 15.30 -17.10 26.15
N TYR A 91 15.81 -17.27 24.94
CA TYR A 91 16.46 -16.20 24.19
C TYR A 91 16.10 -16.28 22.70
N ALA A 92 16.24 -15.17 21.98
CA ALA A 92 16.07 -15.17 20.54
C ALA A 92 17.39 -15.52 19.84
N LYS A 93 17.33 -16.22 18.70
CA LYS A 93 18.46 -16.36 17.76
C LYS A 93 18.04 -15.94 16.35
N PRO A 94 18.92 -15.35 15.53
CA PRO A 94 18.60 -14.97 14.18
C PRO A 94 18.44 -16.19 13.28
N THR A 95 17.38 -16.21 12.47
CA THR A 95 17.17 -17.26 11.44
C THR A 95 17.65 -16.82 10.06
N THR A 96 17.72 -15.51 9.81
CA THR A 96 18.19 -14.94 8.54
C THR A 96 19.26 -13.87 8.76
N GLN A 97 19.96 -13.47 7.70
CA GLN A 97 20.90 -12.33 7.72
C GLN A 97 20.23 -10.99 7.41
N PHE A 98 18.95 -11.00 7.02
CA PHE A 98 18.24 -9.79 6.59
C PHE A 98 17.67 -9.04 7.80
N ALA A 99 18.01 -7.76 7.87
CA ALA A 99 17.36 -6.85 8.81
C ALA A 99 16.24 -6.09 8.09
N TYR A 100 15.20 -5.78 8.85
CA TYR A 100 14.04 -5.04 8.40
C TYR A 100 14.08 -3.62 8.97
N GLU A 101 13.63 -2.67 8.17
CA GLU A 101 13.29 -1.33 8.61
C GLU A 101 11.77 -1.19 8.58
N VAL A 102 11.18 -0.86 9.74
CA VAL A 102 9.76 -0.56 9.89
C VAL A 102 9.61 0.96 10.01
N TYR A 103 8.75 1.54 9.19
CA TYR A 103 8.61 2.99 9.08
C TYR A 103 7.18 3.42 8.73
N THR A 104 6.88 4.66 9.07
CA THR A 104 5.63 5.36 8.72
C THR A 104 5.94 6.60 7.90
N CYS A 105 4.90 7.20 7.33
CA CYS A 105 4.99 8.44 6.56
C CYS A 105 4.10 9.50 7.23
N PRO A 106 4.58 10.19 8.28
CA PRO A 106 3.78 11.20 8.99
C PRO A 106 3.38 12.37 8.08
N THR A 107 4.20 12.69 7.09
CA THR A 107 3.90 13.71 6.09
C THR A 107 4.14 13.19 4.67
N TRP A 108 3.35 13.71 3.75
CA TRP A 108 3.40 13.36 2.34
C TRP A 108 3.47 14.62 1.49
N ASP A 109 4.54 14.78 0.71
CA ASP A 109 4.71 15.95 -0.15
C ASP A 109 3.95 15.77 -1.45
N LEU A 110 3.03 16.69 -1.73
CA LEU A 110 2.29 16.72 -2.99
C LEU A 110 3.19 17.16 -4.15
N VAL A 111 3.16 16.38 -5.23
CA VAL A 111 3.80 16.66 -6.50
C VAL A 111 2.80 16.44 -7.62
N VAL A 112 2.45 17.51 -8.33
CA VAL A 112 1.54 17.46 -9.47
C VAL A 112 2.35 17.60 -10.75
N ARG A 113 2.14 16.71 -11.71
CA ARG A 113 2.74 16.82 -13.04
C ARG A 113 1.67 17.14 -14.07
N ALA A 114 1.92 18.18 -14.84
CA ALA A 114 1.00 18.67 -15.85
C ALA A 114 1.75 19.01 -17.15
N ASP A 115 1.06 18.79 -18.26
CA ASP A 115 1.46 19.29 -19.57
C ASP A 115 0.69 20.59 -19.82
N ILE A 116 1.41 21.65 -20.18
CA ILE A 116 0.81 22.91 -20.59
C ILE A 116 1.06 23.08 -22.07
N THR A 117 -0.01 23.29 -22.82
CA THR A 117 0.04 23.54 -24.26
C THR A 117 -0.41 24.97 -24.52
N VAL A 118 0.36 25.73 -25.30
CA VAL A 118 0.01 27.09 -25.73
C VAL A 118 -0.13 27.09 -27.24
N ASN A 119 -1.31 27.45 -27.72
CA ASN A 119 -1.62 27.61 -29.13
C ASN A 119 -1.79 29.10 -29.44
N LYS A 120 -0.89 29.66 -30.26
CA LYS A 120 -0.96 31.04 -30.77
C LYS A 120 -0.95 31.03 -32.29
N GLY A 121 -2.14 31.13 -32.90
CA GLY A 121 -2.35 31.51 -34.31
C GLY A 121 -1.43 30.84 -35.35
N GLY A 122 -0.99 29.59 -35.14
CA GLY A 122 -0.09 28.87 -36.04
C GLY A 122 1.01 28.04 -35.36
N SER A 123 1.46 28.40 -34.15
CA SER A 123 2.42 27.61 -33.37
C SER A 123 1.76 26.97 -32.15
N THR A 124 2.04 25.68 -31.95
CA THR A 124 1.64 24.93 -30.75
C THR A 124 2.89 24.49 -30.01
N GLU A 125 3.09 25.01 -28.82
CA GLU A 125 4.19 24.60 -27.93
C GLU A 125 3.62 23.82 -26.75
N THR A 126 4.28 22.74 -26.35
CA THR A 126 3.91 21.96 -25.16
C THR A 126 5.09 21.88 -24.20
N LYS A 127 4.87 22.23 -22.93
CA LYS A 127 5.88 22.12 -21.88
C LYS A 127 5.36 21.27 -20.72
N ARG A 128 6.17 20.30 -20.31
CA ARG A 128 5.93 19.53 -19.09
C ARG A 128 6.41 20.32 -17.88
N ILE A 129 5.53 20.52 -16.90
CA ILE A 129 5.88 21.19 -15.64
C ILE A 129 5.57 20.30 -14.45
N THR A 130 6.35 20.50 -13.38
CA THR A 130 6.10 19.87 -12.08
C THR A 130 5.74 20.97 -11.09
N LEU A 131 4.50 20.94 -10.63
CA LEU A 131 3.95 21.86 -9.66
C LEU A 131 4.08 21.28 -8.25
N ARG A 132 4.45 22.14 -7.31
CA ARG A 132 4.43 21.88 -5.86
C ARG A 132 3.60 22.97 -5.19
N PRO A 133 2.84 22.67 -4.12
CA PRO A 133 2.10 23.68 -3.39
C PRO A 133 2.97 24.89 -3.03
N GLY A 134 2.45 26.10 -3.27
CA GLY A 134 3.13 27.37 -2.99
C GLY A 134 4.27 27.74 -3.94
N ALA A 135 4.72 26.83 -4.80
CA ALA A 135 5.78 27.12 -5.77
C ALA A 135 5.19 27.66 -7.08
N THR A 136 5.77 28.77 -7.55
CA THR A 136 5.42 29.39 -8.84
C THR A 136 6.36 28.91 -9.92
N THR A 137 5.83 28.28 -10.96
CA THR A 137 6.56 27.96 -12.19
C THR A 137 6.23 28.99 -13.26
N ALA A 138 7.24 29.64 -13.83
CA ALA A 138 7.04 30.55 -14.96
C ALA A 138 7.29 29.83 -16.30
N TRP A 139 6.47 30.14 -17.29
CA TRP A 139 6.72 29.83 -18.69
C TRP A 139 6.33 31.03 -19.55
N ASN A 140 7.35 31.65 -20.16
CA ASN A 140 7.22 32.95 -20.85
C ASN A 140 6.59 33.99 -19.88
N ASN A 141 5.57 34.73 -20.32
CA ASN A 141 4.90 35.76 -19.52
C ASN A 141 3.74 35.21 -18.66
N ILE A 142 3.69 33.88 -18.47
CA ILE A 142 2.61 33.22 -17.73
C ILE A 142 3.21 32.49 -16.53
N ARG A 143 2.66 32.77 -15.35
CA ARG A 143 3.05 32.18 -14.07
C ARG A 143 1.97 31.24 -13.59
N PHE A 144 2.39 30.05 -13.18
CA PHE A 144 1.53 28.97 -12.70
C PHE A 144 1.90 28.65 -11.26
N THR A 145 0.94 28.80 -10.35
CA THR A 145 1.14 28.51 -8.93
C THR A 145 0.07 27.53 -8.46
N LEU A 146 0.48 26.40 -7.91
CA LEU A 146 -0.44 25.47 -7.27
C LEU A 146 -0.72 25.99 -5.86
N ILE A 147 -1.95 26.45 -5.62
CA ILE A 147 -2.36 26.95 -4.30
C ILE A 147 -2.53 25.76 -3.36
N GLY A 148 -3.17 24.69 -3.85
CA GLY A 148 -3.40 23.49 -3.06
C GLY A 148 -4.21 22.44 -3.81
N THR A 149 -4.45 21.33 -3.13
CA THR A 149 -5.35 20.26 -3.56
C THR A 149 -6.27 19.92 -2.42
N ILE A 150 -7.49 19.47 -2.74
CA ILE A 150 -8.24 18.66 -1.80
C ILE A 150 -7.52 17.31 -1.74
N VAL A 151 -6.94 16.97 -0.58
CA VAL A 151 -6.31 15.66 -0.38
C VAL A 151 -7.45 14.67 -0.10
N PRO A 152 -7.70 13.67 -0.95
CA PRO A 152 -8.70 12.66 -0.65
C PRO A 152 -8.29 11.92 0.63
N GLN A 153 -9.26 11.62 1.50
CA GLN A 153 -9.01 10.78 2.66
C GLN A 153 -8.59 9.39 2.18
N LEU A 154 -7.29 9.11 2.22
CA LEU A 154 -6.70 7.87 1.78
C LEU A 154 -6.05 7.20 3.00
N PRO A 155 -6.76 6.26 3.67
CA PRO A 155 -6.23 5.57 4.85
C PRO A 155 -4.89 4.88 4.61
N ILE A 156 -4.60 4.52 3.36
CA ILE A 156 -3.33 3.92 2.97
C ILE A 156 -2.12 4.86 3.20
N LEU A 157 -2.33 6.18 3.26
CA LEU A 157 -1.27 7.14 3.55
C LEU A 157 -0.84 7.12 5.03
N SER A 158 -1.68 6.60 5.93
CA SER A 158 -1.34 6.37 7.34
C SER A 158 -0.86 4.93 7.62
N ALA A 159 -0.61 4.13 6.59
CA ALA A 159 -0.17 2.76 6.75
C ALA A 159 1.27 2.65 7.28
N THR A 160 1.58 1.49 7.87
CA THR A 160 2.94 1.12 8.28
C THR A 160 3.59 0.31 7.17
N PHE A 161 4.87 0.56 6.93
CA PHE A 161 5.64 -0.10 5.89
C PHE A 161 6.83 -0.85 6.48
N MET A 162 7.11 -2.03 5.93
CA MET A 162 8.30 -2.81 6.26
C MET A 162 9.15 -3.01 5.01
N THR A 163 10.47 -2.89 5.14
CA THR A 163 11.39 -3.16 4.02
C THR A 163 12.61 -3.94 4.47
N ASN A 164 12.99 -4.96 3.67
CA ASN A 164 14.27 -5.66 3.78
C ASN A 164 15.33 -5.04 2.84
N PHE A 165 15.17 -3.76 2.51
CA PHE A 165 15.96 -2.98 1.53
C PHE A 165 15.86 -3.41 0.06
N LYS A 166 15.47 -4.66 -0.22
CA LYS A 166 15.17 -5.15 -1.59
C LYS A 166 13.70 -4.94 -1.96
N GLN A 167 12.82 -5.36 -1.07
CA GLN A 167 11.37 -5.31 -1.21
C GLN A 167 10.78 -4.47 -0.07
N THR A 168 9.60 -3.91 -0.33
CA THR A 168 8.83 -3.13 0.65
C THR A 168 7.40 -3.63 0.60
N ALA A 169 6.76 -3.75 1.75
CA ALA A 169 5.37 -4.15 1.87
C ALA A 169 4.63 -3.22 2.84
N VAL A 170 3.31 -3.14 2.67
CA VAL A 170 2.41 -2.63 3.71
C VAL A 170 2.22 -3.74 4.75
N VAL A 171 2.26 -3.38 6.03
CA VAL A 171 2.20 -4.32 7.16
C VAL A 171 1.24 -3.80 8.22
N GLU A 172 0.90 -4.64 9.20
CA GLU A 172 0.10 -4.23 10.34
C GLU A 172 0.74 -3.06 11.11
N PRO A 173 -0.06 -2.22 11.80
CA PRO A 173 0.46 -1.10 12.56
C PRO A 173 1.43 -1.55 13.65
N ALA A 174 2.61 -0.94 13.69
CA ALA A 174 3.60 -1.17 14.73
C ALA A 174 4.38 0.11 15.02
N HIS A 175 4.51 0.43 16.32
CA HIS A 175 5.15 1.66 16.77
C HIS A 175 6.37 1.37 17.63
N LYS A 176 7.32 2.30 17.61
CA LYS A 176 8.51 2.23 18.44
C LYS A 176 8.15 2.12 19.93
N GLY A 177 8.74 1.14 20.61
CA GLY A 177 8.56 0.89 22.04
C GLY A 177 7.32 0.07 22.40
N GLN A 178 6.42 -0.18 21.44
CA GLN A 178 5.27 -1.08 21.63
C GLN A 178 5.66 -2.50 21.21
N ILE A 179 6.20 -3.25 22.17
CA ILE A 179 6.64 -4.63 21.95
C ILE A 179 5.48 -5.59 22.21
N ILE A 180 4.79 -5.98 21.13
CA ILE A 180 3.59 -6.82 21.18
C ILE A 180 3.92 -8.20 20.57
N PRO A 181 3.79 -9.32 21.32
CA PRO A 181 4.00 -10.67 20.78
C PRO A 181 3.09 -11.00 19.59
N ASN A 182 3.55 -11.89 18.70
CA ASN A 182 2.86 -12.30 17.46
C ASN A 182 2.61 -11.17 16.45
N THR A 183 3.39 -10.10 16.51
CA THR A 183 3.33 -9.00 15.54
C THR A 183 4.73 -8.69 15.03
N ILE A 184 4.85 -7.95 13.92
CA ILE A 184 6.14 -7.41 13.46
C ILE A 184 6.87 -6.56 14.51
N GLY A 185 6.15 -6.06 15.52
CA GLY A 185 6.68 -5.24 16.61
C GLY A 185 7.27 -6.02 17.79
N GLN A 186 7.23 -7.36 17.80
CA GLN A 186 7.66 -8.17 18.95
C GLN A 186 9.17 -8.15 19.22
N PHE A 187 9.97 -7.77 18.22
CA PHE A 187 11.43 -7.75 18.30
C PHE A 187 11.93 -6.43 17.70
N GLN A 188 12.32 -5.48 18.54
CA GLN A 188 12.65 -4.12 18.11
C GLN A 188 14.10 -3.74 18.41
N CYS A 189 14.75 -3.13 17.43
CA CYS A 189 16.11 -2.62 17.53
C CYS A 189 16.11 -1.12 17.20
N SER A 190 16.92 -0.35 17.91
CA SER A 190 17.00 1.11 17.72
C SER A 190 17.72 1.54 16.44
N THR A 191 18.64 0.71 15.93
CA THR A 191 19.43 0.99 14.72
C THR A 191 19.56 -0.23 13.83
N LEU A 192 19.85 -0.02 12.54
CA LEU A 192 20.13 -1.10 11.61
C LEU A 192 21.34 -1.94 12.04
N LEU A 193 22.36 -1.30 12.64
CA LEU A 193 23.53 -2.00 13.16
C LEU A 193 23.13 -2.95 14.29
N ASN A 194 22.29 -2.50 15.22
CA ASN A 194 21.80 -3.32 16.31
C ASN A 194 20.99 -4.51 15.79
N ALA A 195 20.16 -4.33 14.77
CA ALA A 195 19.45 -5.46 14.13
C ALA A 195 20.42 -6.47 13.50
N LYS A 196 21.46 -5.99 12.80
CA LYS A 196 22.49 -6.85 12.21
C LYS A 196 23.34 -7.58 13.25
N GLN A 197 23.62 -6.93 14.38
CA GLN A 197 24.32 -7.52 15.53
C GLN A 197 23.40 -8.31 16.46
N PHE A 198 22.10 -8.38 16.14
CA PHE A 198 21.09 -9.07 16.94
C PHE A 198 20.94 -8.54 18.39
N ARG A 199 21.15 -7.24 18.57
CA ARG A 199 21.05 -6.50 19.84
C ARG A 199 19.70 -5.77 19.93
N CYS A 200 18.64 -6.54 20.05
CA CYS A 200 17.27 -6.04 20.02
C CYS A 200 16.51 -6.43 21.29
N GLN A 201 15.39 -5.77 21.51
CA GLN A 201 14.55 -5.96 22.69
C GLN A 201 13.29 -6.73 22.32
N PHE A 202 12.89 -7.64 23.21
CA PHE A 202 11.63 -8.36 23.17
C PHE A 202 11.08 -8.51 24.60
N THR A 203 9.83 -8.90 24.72
CA THR A 203 9.13 -9.03 26.00
C THR A 203 9.17 -10.46 26.53
N SER A 204 9.11 -10.61 27.86
CA SER A 204 8.96 -11.91 28.53
C SER A 204 7.62 -12.62 28.22
N LYS A 205 6.71 -11.94 27.52
CA LYS A 205 5.42 -12.49 27.06
C LYS A 205 5.50 -13.18 25.70
N CYS A 206 6.65 -13.15 25.02
CA CYS A 206 6.82 -13.83 23.72
C CYS A 206 6.76 -15.35 23.83
N CYS A 207 7.00 -15.93 25.01
CA CYS A 207 6.86 -17.36 25.25
C CYS A 207 5.96 -17.61 26.47
N THR A 208 5.07 -18.59 26.36
CA THR A 208 4.29 -19.12 27.48
C THR A 208 4.74 -20.53 27.76
N CYS A 209 5.23 -20.78 28.97
CA CYS A 209 5.78 -22.08 29.38
C CYS A 209 4.88 -22.76 30.41
N SER A 210 4.72 -24.07 30.27
CA SER A 210 4.06 -24.94 31.23
C SER A 210 5.05 -25.93 31.84
N LYS A 211 4.81 -26.28 33.11
CA LYS A 211 5.60 -27.29 33.82
C LYS A 211 5.26 -28.68 33.28
N GLY A 212 6.26 -29.41 32.79
CA GLY A 212 6.18 -30.84 32.56
C GLY A 212 7.03 -31.60 33.58
N ILE A 213 6.85 -32.93 33.64
CA ILE A 213 7.49 -33.78 34.65
C ILE A 213 9.01 -33.78 34.50
N GLN A 214 9.53 -33.94 33.27
CA GLN A 214 10.97 -34.00 32.99
C GLN A 214 11.50 -32.77 32.23
N LYS A 215 10.60 -32.00 31.61
CA LYS A 215 10.96 -30.86 30.77
C LYS A 215 9.85 -29.82 30.83
N ALA A 216 10.22 -28.54 30.82
CA ALA A 216 9.27 -27.48 30.56
C ALA A 216 8.89 -27.45 29.06
N THR A 217 7.62 -27.24 28.77
CA THR A 217 7.14 -27.06 27.40
C THR A 217 6.76 -25.60 27.20
N CYS A 218 7.38 -24.95 26.23
CA CYS A 218 7.14 -23.54 25.93
C CYS A 218 6.57 -23.38 24.53
N ILE A 219 5.55 -22.54 24.42
CA ILE A 219 4.97 -22.12 23.14
C ILE A 219 5.36 -20.65 22.95
N CYS A 220 6.08 -20.35 21.88
CA CYS A 220 6.60 -19.02 21.59
C CYS A 220 5.96 -18.41 20.35
N SER A 221 5.92 -17.08 20.31
CA SER A 221 5.46 -16.32 19.15
C SER A 221 6.37 -16.55 17.94
N ASP A 222 5.78 -16.69 16.77
CA ASP A 222 6.52 -16.86 15.52
C ASP A 222 7.34 -15.59 15.19
N GLY A 223 8.64 -15.77 14.92
CA GLY A 223 9.56 -14.69 14.58
C GLY A 223 9.91 -14.61 13.09
N ASN A 224 9.19 -15.34 12.22
CA ASN A 224 9.29 -15.20 10.77
C ASN A 224 8.55 -13.93 10.30
N LEU A 225 9.28 -12.82 10.14
CA LEU A 225 8.74 -11.54 9.72
C LEU A 225 8.47 -11.49 8.21
N THR A 226 9.15 -12.33 7.43
CA THR A 226 8.97 -12.40 5.97
C THR A 226 7.52 -12.70 5.59
N LYS A 227 6.82 -13.52 6.40
CA LYS A 227 5.41 -13.89 6.15
C LYS A 227 4.49 -12.67 6.07
N HIS A 228 4.73 -11.66 6.91
CA HIS A 228 3.95 -10.42 6.96
C HIS A 228 4.13 -9.55 5.71
N MET A 229 5.17 -9.78 4.91
CA MET A 229 5.40 -9.04 3.67
C MET A 229 4.72 -9.67 2.46
N THR A 230 4.32 -10.94 2.48
CA THR A 230 4.03 -11.70 1.25
C THR A 230 2.81 -11.18 0.49
N ASN A 231 1.74 -10.80 1.18
CA ASN A 231 0.46 -10.47 0.55
C ASN A 231 0.33 -9.00 0.13
N SER A 232 1.18 -8.12 0.68
CA SER A 232 1.05 -6.65 0.53
C SER A 232 2.32 -5.99 -0.01
N ARG A 233 3.06 -6.70 -0.88
CA ARG A 233 4.29 -6.17 -1.50
C ARG A 233 4.00 -5.02 -2.45
N LEU A 234 4.91 -4.05 -2.49
CA LEU A 234 4.88 -2.98 -3.48
C LEU A 234 5.47 -3.45 -4.82
N PRO A 235 4.94 -2.99 -5.97
CA PRO A 235 3.88 -1.99 -6.11
C PRO A 235 2.49 -2.54 -5.74
N LEU A 236 1.75 -1.77 -4.94
CA LEU A 236 0.40 -2.13 -4.50
C LEU A 236 -0.59 -1.14 -5.13
N ALA A 237 -1.48 -1.66 -5.97
CA ALA A 237 -2.54 -0.89 -6.60
C ALA A 237 -3.85 -1.14 -5.86
N GLY A 238 -4.53 -0.06 -5.46
CA GLY A 238 -5.91 -0.09 -5.00
C GLY A 238 -6.81 0.74 -5.92
N LYS A 239 -8.08 0.87 -5.54
CA LYS A 239 -9.09 1.62 -6.29
C LYS A 239 -8.64 3.04 -6.68
N ASN A 240 -8.08 3.76 -5.72
CA ASN A 240 -7.83 5.19 -5.84
C ASN A 240 -6.35 5.57 -5.78
N PHE A 241 -5.47 4.58 -5.63
CA PHE A 241 -4.06 4.81 -5.42
C PHE A 241 -3.20 3.72 -6.05
N LEU A 242 -1.96 4.07 -6.35
CA LEU A 242 -0.88 3.15 -6.64
C LEU A 242 0.28 3.52 -5.73
N LEU A 243 0.59 2.63 -4.79
CA LEU A 243 1.79 2.71 -3.97
C LEU A 243 2.93 2.02 -4.69
N TYR A 244 4.06 2.70 -4.83
CA TYR A 244 5.24 2.11 -5.44
C TYR A 244 6.51 2.77 -4.93
N LYS A 245 7.58 2.00 -4.90
CA LYS A 245 8.91 2.49 -4.58
C LYS A 245 9.63 2.88 -5.87
N LYS A 246 10.18 4.09 -5.90
CA LYS A 246 11.07 4.54 -6.98
C LYS A 246 12.39 5.01 -6.38
N LYS A 247 13.47 4.29 -6.69
CA LYS A 247 14.77 4.43 -6.01
C LYS A 247 14.58 4.20 -4.49
N ALA A 248 15.02 5.15 -3.66
CA ALA A 248 14.87 5.08 -2.21
C ALA A 248 13.54 5.66 -1.67
N ASN A 249 12.70 6.26 -2.52
CA ASN A 249 11.51 6.99 -2.07
C ASN A 249 10.23 6.20 -2.36
N LEU A 250 9.31 6.21 -1.41
CA LEU A 250 7.96 5.68 -1.54
C LEU A 250 7.04 6.77 -2.09
N TYR A 251 6.23 6.41 -3.09
CA TYR A 251 5.24 7.29 -3.71
C TYR A 251 3.86 6.66 -3.67
N ALA A 252 2.86 7.48 -3.38
CA ALA A 252 1.46 7.16 -3.66
C ALA A 252 1.01 8.02 -4.86
N LYS A 253 0.75 7.38 -5.99
CA LYS A 253 0.07 8.05 -7.11
C LYS A 253 -1.43 7.94 -6.87
N VAL A 254 -2.15 9.04 -6.96
CA VAL A 254 -3.62 9.05 -6.82
C VAL A 254 -4.28 9.00 -8.20
N ASN A 255 -5.29 8.14 -8.32
CA ASN A 255 -6.06 7.95 -9.54
C ASN A 255 -7.45 8.63 -9.48
N ILE A 256 -7.81 9.22 -8.33
CA ILE A 256 -9.00 10.08 -8.20
C ILE A 256 -8.69 11.45 -8.82
N GLY A 257 -9.67 11.99 -9.54
CA GLY A 257 -9.83 13.42 -9.80
C GLY A 257 -9.84 14.24 -8.52
N SER A 258 -8.68 14.54 -7.96
CA SER A 258 -8.55 15.49 -6.87
C SER A 258 -8.76 16.89 -7.44
N ALA A 259 -9.59 17.71 -6.80
CA ALA A 259 -9.77 19.10 -7.20
C ALA A 259 -8.48 19.88 -6.90
N LEU A 260 -7.80 20.29 -7.96
CA LEU A 260 -6.56 21.07 -7.89
C LEU A 260 -6.89 22.55 -8.07
N GLN A 261 -6.49 23.37 -7.11
CA GLN A 261 -6.65 24.82 -7.20
C GLN A 261 -5.35 25.44 -7.70
N MET A 262 -5.40 25.99 -8.90
CA MET A 262 -4.25 26.63 -9.54
C MET A 262 -4.53 28.11 -9.78
N GLN A 263 -3.54 28.94 -9.49
CA GLN A 263 -3.48 30.33 -9.90
C GLN A 263 -2.69 30.43 -11.19
N ILE A 264 -3.25 31.17 -12.15
CA ILE A 264 -2.57 31.51 -13.40
C ILE A 264 -2.58 33.03 -13.50
N VAL A 265 -1.39 33.60 -13.69
CA VAL A 265 -1.21 35.03 -13.91
C VAL A 265 -0.51 35.21 -15.25
N ALA A 266 -1.17 35.90 -16.18
CA ALA A 266 -0.59 36.26 -17.47
C ALA A 266 -0.44 37.78 -17.51
N GLU A 267 0.79 38.26 -17.74
CA GLU A 267 1.04 39.70 -17.85
C GLU A 267 0.42 40.24 -19.15
N HIS A 268 -0.33 41.33 -19.04
CA HIS A 268 -0.98 42.03 -20.16
C HIS A 268 -2.03 41.23 -20.96
N LEU A 269 -2.62 40.17 -20.39
CA LEU A 269 -3.60 39.32 -21.08
C LEU A 269 -4.83 39.05 -20.20
N ALA A 270 -6.00 39.02 -20.81
CA ALA A 270 -7.25 38.57 -20.19
C ALA A 270 -7.48 37.08 -20.47
N ILE A 271 -7.87 36.33 -19.43
CA ILE A 271 -8.08 34.88 -19.50
C ILE A 271 -9.58 34.57 -19.36
N ARG A 272 -10.16 33.82 -20.30
CA ARG A 272 -11.53 33.28 -20.18
C ARG A 272 -11.54 31.76 -20.30
N SER A 273 -12.23 31.09 -19.40
CA SER A 273 -12.40 29.63 -19.48
C SER A 273 -13.36 29.25 -20.60
N ARG A 274 -13.02 28.19 -21.35
CA ARG A 274 -13.89 27.61 -22.38
C ARG A 274 -14.06 26.11 -22.08
N MET A 275 -15.32 25.68 -21.92
CA MET A 275 -15.66 24.27 -21.74
C MET A 275 -16.19 23.66 -23.03
N HIS A 276 -15.79 22.43 -23.35
CA HIS A 276 -16.37 21.63 -24.43
C HIS A 276 -17.55 20.79 -23.90
N LYS A 277 -18.62 20.72 -24.68
CA LYS A 277 -19.80 19.87 -24.44
C LYS A 277 -19.81 18.81 -25.54
N GLY A 278 -19.70 17.54 -25.17
CA GLY A 278 -19.68 16.43 -26.12
C GLY A 278 -20.58 15.28 -25.69
N THR A 279 -20.87 14.38 -26.63
CA THR A 279 -21.61 13.12 -26.41
C THR A 279 -20.64 11.96 -26.39
N CYS A 280 -20.81 11.05 -25.42
CA CYS A 280 -19.94 9.89 -25.23
C CYS A 280 -20.74 8.59 -25.18
N SER A 281 -20.11 7.51 -25.61
CA SER A 281 -20.60 6.14 -25.54
C SER A 281 -19.68 5.31 -24.66
N ILE A 282 -20.28 4.48 -23.80
CA ILE A 282 -19.58 3.65 -22.83
C ILE A 282 -19.93 2.18 -23.06
N GLN A 283 -18.91 1.33 -23.05
CA GLN A 283 -19.04 -0.13 -23.10
C GLN A 283 -18.24 -0.75 -21.94
N VAL A 284 -18.78 -1.78 -21.30
CA VAL A 284 -18.19 -2.42 -20.13
C VAL A 284 -18.01 -3.93 -20.34
N SER A 285 -16.95 -4.48 -19.74
CA SER A 285 -16.73 -5.93 -19.63
C SER A 285 -17.49 -6.52 -18.45
N GLU A 286 -17.36 -7.83 -18.23
CA GLU A 286 -17.71 -8.41 -16.93
C GLU A 286 -16.69 -8.02 -15.86
N LEU A 287 -17.14 -8.06 -14.61
CA LEU A 287 -16.35 -7.75 -13.42
C LEU A 287 -15.62 -9.02 -12.94
N GLU A 288 -14.30 -8.91 -12.75
CA GLU A 288 -13.44 -10.04 -12.36
C GLU A 288 -12.56 -9.67 -11.15
N GLY A 289 -12.39 -10.59 -10.19
CA GLY A 289 -11.46 -10.40 -9.07
C GLY A 289 -12.01 -10.96 -7.75
N CYS A 290 -11.71 -10.28 -6.64
CA CYS A 290 -12.07 -10.73 -5.29
C CYS A 290 -13.02 -9.78 -4.55
N TYR A 291 -13.76 -10.35 -3.61
CA TYR A 291 -14.51 -9.61 -2.60
C TYR A 291 -13.82 -9.74 -1.23
N SER A 292 -14.01 -8.75 -0.35
CA SER A 292 -13.38 -8.64 0.97
C SER A 292 -11.83 -8.59 0.97
N CYS A 293 -11.22 -8.09 -0.10
CA CYS A 293 -9.77 -8.04 -0.28
C CYS A 293 -9.27 -6.62 -0.62
N LEU A 294 -8.00 -6.32 -0.37
CA LEU A 294 -7.40 -5.02 -0.72
C LEU A 294 -7.33 -4.76 -2.23
N ALA A 295 -7.06 -5.80 -3.03
CA ALA A 295 -6.93 -5.68 -4.49
C ALA A 295 -8.27 -5.31 -5.18
N GLY A 296 -9.38 -5.82 -4.64
CA GLY A 296 -10.73 -5.62 -5.16
C GLY A 296 -11.01 -6.36 -6.48
N ALA A 297 -12.14 -6.00 -7.08
CA ALA A 297 -12.60 -6.50 -8.37
C ALA A 297 -12.36 -5.46 -9.47
N THR A 298 -11.93 -5.90 -10.64
CA THR A 298 -11.59 -5.07 -11.79
C THR A 298 -12.68 -5.12 -12.86
N LEU A 299 -12.98 -3.97 -13.45
CA LEU A 299 -13.85 -3.81 -14.61
C LEU A 299 -13.10 -3.13 -15.76
N GLY A 300 -13.16 -3.70 -16.96
CA GLY A 300 -12.76 -3.02 -18.19
C GLY A 300 -13.88 -2.12 -18.71
N LEU A 301 -13.59 -0.85 -18.98
CA LEU A 301 -14.56 0.11 -19.52
C LEU A 301 -13.96 0.89 -20.69
N VAL A 302 -14.54 0.72 -21.88
CA VAL A 302 -14.18 1.50 -23.06
C VAL A 302 -15.09 2.73 -23.13
N CYS A 303 -14.49 3.92 -23.10
CA CYS A 303 -15.23 5.18 -23.25
C CYS A 303 -14.76 5.95 -24.50
N LYS A 304 -15.70 6.25 -25.39
CA LYS A 304 -15.47 7.00 -26.63
C LYS A 304 -16.34 8.26 -26.66
N CYS A 305 -15.78 9.39 -27.07
CA CYS A 305 -16.52 10.65 -27.23
C CYS A 305 -16.43 11.18 -28.66
N ASN A 306 -17.36 12.04 -29.05
CA ASN A 306 -17.36 12.68 -30.36
C ASN A 306 -16.28 13.77 -30.49
N GLU A 307 -16.04 14.53 -29.42
CA GLU A 307 -15.10 15.67 -29.42
C GLU A 307 -14.23 15.69 -28.16
N GLY A 308 -12.93 15.88 -28.37
CA GLY A 308 -11.95 16.08 -27.32
C GLY A 308 -11.73 14.89 -26.39
N GLU A 309 -10.91 15.11 -25.36
CA GLU A 309 -10.77 14.20 -24.24
C GLU A 309 -11.59 14.72 -23.05
N MET A 310 -12.33 13.83 -22.37
CA MET A 310 -13.09 14.19 -21.17
C MET A 310 -13.11 13.06 -20.15
N THR A 311 -13.62 13.34 -18.95
CA THR A 311 -13.82 12.34 -17.90
C THR A 311 -15.31 12.12 -17.68
N ALA A 312 -15.70 10.85 -17.68
CA ALA A 312 -17.01 10.42 -17.21
C ALA A 312 -16.92 10.04 -15.73
N ASN A 313 -17.81 10.59 -14.92
CA ASN A 313 -18.06 10.16 -13.55
C ASN A 313 -19.07 9.02 -13.56
N ILE A 314 -18.68 7.86 -13.02
CA ILE A 314 -19.52 6.66 -12.96
C ILE A 314 -19.96 6.53 -11.51
N GLU A 315 -21.22 6.85 -11.27
CA GLU A 315 -21.85 6.86 -9.96
C GLU A 315 -22.68 5.58 -9.79
N CYS A 316 -22.24 4.72 -8.88
CA CYS A 316 -22.92 3.49 -8.52
C CYS A 316 -23.44 3.60 -7.07
N PRO A 317 -24.41 2.78 -6.63
CA PRO A 317 -25.12 2.96 -5.35
C PRO A 317 -24.22 3.14 -4.11
N SER A 318 -23.06 2.50 -4.08
CA SER A 318 -22.11 2.58 -2.95
C SER A 318 -20.73 3.11 -3.33
N GLN A 319 -20.48 3.36 -4.61
CA GLN A 319 -19.12 3.53 -5.13
C GLN A 319 -19.08 4.38 -6.39
N ASN A 320 -18.18 5.37 -6.38
CA ASN A 320 -17.94 6.21 -7.55
C ASN A 320 -16.59 5.90 -8.20
N GLN A 321 -16.52 6.08 -9.52
CA GLN A 321 -15.30 5.93 -10.33
C GLN A 321 -15.22 7.03 -11.38
N MET A 322 -14.02 7.25 -11.90
CA MET A 322 -13.80 8.12 -13.05
C MET A 322 -13.19 7.34 -14.20
N ALA A 323 -13.70 7.58 -15.41
CA ALA A 323 -13.18 7.01 -16.65
C ALA A 323 -12.72 8.10 -17.61
N LYS A 324 -11.56 7.90 -18.22
CA LYS A 324 -11.06 8.73 -19.32
C LYS A 324 -11.77 8.35 -20.60
N CYS A 325 -12.21 9.33 -21.36
CA CYS A 325 -12.84 9.17 -22.65
C CYS A 325 -12.06 9.93 -23.73
N THR A 326 -11.89 9.33 -24.90
CA THR A 326 -11.18 9.92 -26.04
C THR A 326 -11.98 9.75 -27.32
N THR A 327 -11.60 10.46 -28.38
CA THR A 327 -12.26 10.35 -29.69
C THR A 327 -12.09 8.97 -30.35
N THR A 328 -10.96 8.30 -30.09
CA THR A 328 -10.68 6.95 -30.57
C THR A 328 -11.29 5.84 -29.71
N GLY A 329 -11.75 6.17 -28.50
CA GLY A 329 -12.06 5.20 -27.45
C GLY A 329 -10.83 4.90 -26.59
N TYR A 330 -11.03 4.85 -25.27
CA TYR A 330 -9.99 4.55 -24.30
C TYR A 330 -10.45 3.44 -23.35
N LEU A 331 -9.60 2.42 -23.16
CA LEU A 331 -9.84 1.33 -22.23
C LEU A 331 -9.41 1.75 -20.81
N ASN A 332 -10.38 1.92 -19.94
CA ASN A 332 -10.21 2.18 -18.52
C ASN A 332 -10.24 0.88 -17.75
N LYS A 333 -9.35 0.77 -16.77
CA LYS A 333 -9.34 -0.32 -15.79
C LYS A 333 -9.85 0.24 -14.46
N LEU A 334 -11.11 0.00 -14.14
CA LEU A 334 -11.75 0.47 -12.91
C LEU A 334 -11.69 -0.62 -11.85
N VAL A 335 -11.55 -0.24 -10.57
CA VAL A 335 -11.43 -1.21 -9.47
C VAL A 335 -12.47 -0.90 -8.40
N PHE A 336 -13.29 -1.88 -8.06
CA PHE A 336 -14.37 -1.78 -7.09
C PHE A 336 -14.13 -2.74 -5.92
N HIS A 337 -14.68 -2.42 -4.74
CA HIS A 337 -14.53 -3.22 -3.52
C HIS A 337 -15.89 -3.70 -3.04
N PHE A 338 -16.11 -5.01 -3.01
CA PHE A 338 -17.37 -5.60 -2.56
C PHE A 338 -17.13 -6.51 -1.36
N ASP A 339 -18.18 -6.73 -0.58
CA ASP A 339 -18.27 -7.68 0.54
C ASP A 339 -19.12 -8.92 0.17
N ILE A 340 -19.58 -9.00 -1.08
CA ILE A 340 -20.42 -10.06 -1.63
C ILE A 340 -19.82 -10.67 -2.90
N SER A 341 -20.12 -11.94 -3.16
CA SER A 341 -19.60 -12.67 -4.33
C SER A 341 -20.34 -12.36 -5.63
N LYS A 342 -21.68 -12.32 -5.63
CA LYS A 342 -22.49 -12.08 -6.84
C LYS A 342 -22.88 -10.61 -6.93
N VAL A 343 -22.34 -9.90 -7.91
CA VAL A 343 -22.53 -8.47 -8.09
C VAL A 343 -23.40 -8.20 -9.31
N SER A 344 -24.45 -7.39 -9.15
CA SER A 344 -25.24 -6.84 -10.26
C SER A 344 -25.76 -5.47 -9.85
N LEU A 345 -25.26 -4.42 -10.49
CA LEU A 345 -25.55 -3.04 -10.11
C LEU A 345 -25.70 -2.14 -11.34
N ASN A 346 -26.63 -1.19 -11.23
CA ASN A 346 -26.85 -0.16 -12.23
C ASN A 346 -26.15 1.12 -11.78
N CYS A 347 -25.25 1.64 -12.59
CA CYS A 347 -24.56 2.89 -12.37
C CYS A 347 -25.05 3.94 -13.37
N ASN A 348 -25.04 5.20 -12.93
CA ASN A 348 -25.24 6.34 -13.80
C ASN A 348 -23.87 6.92 -14.18
N ALA A 349 -23.55 6.94 -15.46
CA ALA A 349 -22.35 7.57 -15.98
C ALA A 349 -22.69 8.97 -16.51
N SER A 350 -22.02 9.99 -16.00
CA SER A 350 -22.24 11.40 -16.32
C SER A 350 -20.97 12.07 -16.82
N TRP A 351 -21.11 12.98 -17.78
CA TRP A 351 -20.02 13.82 -18.30
C TRP A 351 -20.55 15.20 -18.69
N LEU A 352 -19.66 16.08 -19.12
CA LEU A 352 -20.01 17.42 -19.60
C LEU A 352 -20.75 17.34 -20.94
N GLY A 353 -22.07 17.15 -20.89
CA GLY A 353 -22.94 17.11 -22.07
C GLY A 353 -23.98 15.99 -22.08
N GLY A 354 -23.96 15.05 -21.13
CA GLY A 354 -24.97 13.99 -21.07
C GLY A 354 -24.74 12.98 -19.94
N THR A 355 -25.69 12.05 -19.83
CA THR A 355 -25.67 10.94 -18.88
C THR A 355 -26.13 9.66 -19.57
N THR A 356 -25.62 8.50 -19.15
CA THR A 356 -26.08 7.18 -19.61
C THR A 356 -26.04 6.16 -18.48
N ASN A 357 -26.92 5.17 -18.53
CA ASN A 357 -26.93 4.08 -17.56
C ASN A 357 -26.01 2.94 -18.01
N VAL A 358 -25.28 2.38 -17.06
CA VAL A 358 -24.33 1.29 -17.28
C VAL A 358 -24.56 0.23 -16.23
N THR A 359 -24.79 -1.01 -16.65
CA THR A 359 -24.97 -2.14 -15.73
C THR A 359 -23.67 -2.92 -15.60
N ILE A 360 -23.20 -3.10 -14.37
CA ILE A 360 -22.00 -3.86 -14.02
C ILE A 360 -22.44 -5.18 -13.38
N LYS A 361 -21.91 -6.30 -13.88
CA LYS A 361 -22.21 -7.65 -13.36
C LYS A 361 -20.95 -8.51 -13.31
N GLY A 362 -20.90 -9.44 -12.36
CA GLY A 362 -19.84 -10.44 -12.27
C GLY A 362 -19.96 -11.31 -11.02
N ILE A 363 -19.14 -12.36 -10.97
CA ILE A 363 -19.01 -13.28 -9.84
C ILE A 363 -17.58 -13.19 -9.32
N LEU A 364 -17.43 -12.87 -8.05
CA LEU A 364 -16.15 -12.63 -7.39
C LEU A 364 -15.76 -13.78 -6.49
N HIS A 365 -14.45 -14.00 -6.38
CA HIS A 365 -13.88 -15.04 -5.52
C HIS A 365 -13.59 -14.51 -4.12
N TYR A 366 -13.82 -15.35 -3.11
CA TYR A 366 -13.44 -15.00 -1.74
C TYR A 366 -11.92 -15.11 -1.60
N VAL A 367 -11.30 -14.11 -0.99
CA VAL A 367 -9.91 -14.16 -0.57
C VAL A 367 -9.90 -13.89 0.93
N ASP A 368 -9.55 -14.91 1.69
CA ASP A 368 -9.30 -14.77 3.11
C ASP A 368 -7.83 -14.40 3.29
N ASP A 369 -7.56 -13.14 3.67
CA ASP A 369 -6.20 -12.68 3.90
C ASP A 369 -5.57 -13.37 5.14
N ASP A 370 -6.36 -14.00 6.03
CA ASP A 370 -5.92 -14.67 7.26
C ASP A 370 -5.74 -16.20 7.11
N LEU A 371 -6.55 -16.91 6.29
CA LEU A 371 -6.51 -18.39 6.19
C LEU A 371 -5.37 -18.97 5.33
N ILE A 372 -4.70 -18.16 4.52
CA ILE A 372 -3.56 -18.65 3.71
C ILE A 372 -2.33 -18.96 4.60
N ALA A 373 -2.33 -18.54 5.87
CA ALA A 373 -1.33 -18.93 6.87
C ALA A 373 -1.38 -20.41 7.28
N THR A 374 -2.53 -21.09 7.10
CA THR A 374 -2.77 -22.44 7.63
C THR A 374 -2.65 -23.56 6.59
N GLU A 375 -2.88 -23.31 5.30
CA GLU A 375 -2.89 -24.39 4.29
C GLU A 375 -1.50 -24.92 3.90
N THR A 376 -0.42 -24.20 4.24
CA THR A 376 0.95 -24.71 3.97
C THR A 376 1.46 -25.68 5.04
N ILE A 377 0.75 -25.83 6.16
CA ILE A 377 1.15 -26.73 7.27
C ILE A 377 0.58 -28.15 7.08
N ALA A 378 -0.47 -28.33 6.28
CA ALA A 378 -1.13 -29.63 6.10
C ALA A 378 -0.50 -30.55 5.02
N ARG A 379 0.47 -30.08 4.21
CA ARG A 379 1.11 -30.91 3.16
C ARG A 379 2.46 -31.52 3.53
N ASN A 380 3.03 -31.19 4.69
CA ASN A 380 4.32 -31.75 5.13
C ASN A 380 4.18 -32.44 6.50
N SER A 381 3.39 -33.50 6.56
CA SER A 381 3.57 -34.56 7.55
C SER A 381 3.93 -35.85 6.80
N PRO A 382 5.04 -36.53 7.14
CA PRO A 382 5.41 -37.78 6.49
C PRO A 382 4.51 -38.89 7.04
N GLY A 383 3.43 -39.18 6.30
CA GLY A 383 2.69 -40.42 6.46
C GLY A 383 3.48 -41.55 5.80
N ILE A 384 3.90 -42.51 6.61
CA ILE A 384 4.49 -43.77 6.17
C ILE A 384 3.43 -44.54 5.38
N GLU A 385 3.59 -44.62 4.06
CA GLU A 385 2.94 -45.64 3.23
C GLU A 385 4.02 -46.55 2.66
N THR A 386 4.15 -47.73 3.25
CA THR A 386 4.83 -48.87 2.67
C THR A 386 4.06 -49.32 1.44
N PHE A 387 4.59 -49.02 0.25
CA PHE A 387 4.11 -49.61 -1.00
C PHE A 387 4.84 -50.93 -1.26
N ASP A 388 4.04 -52.00 -1.24
CA ASP A 388 4.41 -53.38 -1.52
C ASP A 388 4.67 -53.54 -3.04
N THR A 389 5.89 -53.91 -3.41
CA THR A 389 6.31 -54.10 -4.81
C THR A 389 6.24 -55.58 -5.22
N SER A 390 5.06 -56.19 -5.08
CA SER A 390 4.85 -57.57 -5.50
C SER A 390 3.75 -57.70 -6.56
N PHE A 391 3.76 -56.87 -7.62
CA PHE A 391 2.88 -57.08 -8.78
C PHE A 391 3.48 -56.56 -10.09
N LEU A 392 4.72 -56.94 -10.39
CA LEU A 392 5.23 -56.97 -11.76
C LEU A 392 6.11 -58.21 -11.95
N ALA A 393 5.47 -59.38 -11.95
CA ALA A 393 6.03 -60.60 -12.50
C ALA A 393 4.91 -61.52 -13.03
N LYS A 394 4.73 -61.48 -14.35
CA LYS A 394 4.16 -62.50 -15.25
C LYS A 394 2.65 -62.81 -15.16
N THR A 395 2.06 -62.73 -16.37
CA THR A 395 0.80 -63.34 -16.89
C THR A 395 -0.52 -62.88 -16.30
#